data_AF-A0AAV5WLV3-F1
#
_entry.id   AF-A0AAV5WLV3-F1
#
_cell.length_a   1.000
_cell.length_b   1.000
_cell.length_c   1.000
_cell.angle_alpha   90.00
_cell.angle_beta   90.00
_cell.angle_gamma   90.00
#
_symmetry.space_group_name_H-M   'P 1'
#
loop_
_entity.id
_entity.type
_entity.pdbx_description
1 polymer ?
#
loop_
_entity_poly.entity_id
_entity_poly.type
_entity_poly.pdbx_seq_one_letter_code
_entity_poly.pdbx_strand_id
1 'polypeptide(L)'
;MSDRLTQLQECINEQAGHFCNAVGVLQGSAAPCGFDTNKEMQDEPYCDLYASLIARTAKDIELFIDSIPVEENMADLNKEELANVNEKRKELCADLEEAVDDGEELVSRLRDKLDQIARVQINSRPSK
;
A
#
# COMPACT_ATOMS: atom_id res chain seq x y z
N MET A 1 2.27 8.15 0.86
CA MET A 1 2.34 8.38 2.32
C MET A 1 1.00 8.79 2.95
N SER A 2 -0.08 9.05 2.19
CA SER A 2 -1.41 9.33 2.76
C SER A 2 -2.10 8.12 3.39
N ASP A 3 -1.70 6.90 3.01
CA ASP A 3 -2.41 5.65 3.33
C ASP A 3 -2.31 5.26 4.83
N ARG A 4 -1.16 5.49 5.47
CA ARG A 4 -0.96 5.16 6.90
C ARG A 4 -1.80 6.03 7.83
N LEU A 5 -1.94 7.31 7.51
CA LEU A 5 -2.77 8.22 8.31
C LEU A 5 -4.25 7.86 8.18
N THR A 6 -4.70 7.50 6.97
CA THR A 6 -6.06 7.00 6.74
C THR A 6 -6.30 5.67 7.48
N GLN A 7 -5.36 4.73 7.42
CA GLN A 7 -5.44 3.47 8.18
C GLN A 7 -5.52 3.71 9.70
N LEU A 8 -4.74 4.64 10.23
CA LEU A 8 -4.80 5.00 11.65
C LEU A 8 -6.18 5.56 12.02
N GLN A 9 -6.76 6.42 11.16
CA GLN A 9 -8.12 6.94 11.37
C GLN A 9 -9.17 5.83 11.36
N GLU A 10 -9.06 4.88 10.44
CA GLU A 10 -9.95 3.72 10.37
C GLU A 10 -9.86 2.85 11.63
N CYS A 11 -8.64 2.54 12.11
CA CYS A 11 -8.46 1.77 13.34
C CYS A 11 -8.97 2.49 14.59
N ILE A 12 -8.81 3.81 14.68
CA ILE A 12 -9.38 4.60 15.80
C ILE A 12 -10.91 4.53 15.76
N ASN A 13 -11.52 4.63 14.58
CA ASN A 13 -12.97 4.54 14.44
C ASN A 13 -13.49 3.13 14.78
N GLU A 14 -12.76 2.09 14.35
CA GLU A 14 -13.05 0.70 14.70
C GLU A 14 -12.95 0.45 16.22
N GLN A 15 -11.91 0.98 16.86
CA GLN A 15 -11.70 0.92 18.31
C GLN A 15 -12.87 1.56 19.09
N ALA A 16 -13.36 2.72 18.64
CA ALA A 16 -14.54 3.36 19.20
C ALA A 16 -15.79 2.49 19.02
N GLY A 17 -15.95 1.86 17.86
CA GLY A 17 -17.00 0.88 17.59
C GLY A 17 -16.97 -0.30 18.55
N HIS A 18 -15.80 -0.87 18.82
CA HIS A 18 -15.64 -1.95 19.81
C HIS A 18 -16.07 -1.52 21.20
N PHE A 19 -15.69 -0.32 21.66
CA PHE A 19 -16.12 0.19 22.97
C PHE A 19 -17.65 0.37 23.05
N CYS A 20 -18.25 1.01 22.06
CA CYS A 20 -19.71 1.24 22.04
C CYS A 20 -20.48 -0.07 22.02
N ASN A 21 -20.05 -1.03 21.19
CA ASN A 21 -20.70 -2.33 21.09
C ASN A 21 -20.52 -3.15 22.38
N ALA A 22 -19.32 -3.17 22.97
CA ALA A 22 -19.06 -3.85 24.23
C ALA A 22 -19.94 -3.30 25.36
N VAL A 23 -20.03 -1.98 25.50
CA VAL A 23 -20.90 -1.34 26.49
C VAL A 23 -22.38 -1.66 26.22
N GLY A 24 -22.81 -1.60 24.96
CA GLY A 24 -24.18 -1.93 24.58
C GLY A 24 -24.56 -3.37 24.93
N VAL A 25 -23.67 -4.33 24.68
CA VAL A 25 -23.87 -5.75 25.04
C VAL A 25 -23.91 -5.92 26.56
N LEU A 26 -22.97 -5.31 27.29
CA LEU A 26 -22.95 -5.37 28.76
C LEU A 26 -24.22 -4.79 29.38
N GLN A 27 -24.72 -3.67 28.86
CA GLN A 27 -25.97 -3.06 29.32
C GLN A 27 -27.21 -3.88 28.95
N GLY A 28 -27.21 -4.49 27.76
CA GLY A 28 -28.32 -5.32 27.28
C GLY A 28 -28.44 -6.65 28.02
N SER A 29 -27.30 -7.24 28.42
CA SER A 29 -27.23 -8.49 29.17
C SER A 29 -27.28 -8.30 30.70
N ALA A 30 -27.25 -7.07 31.19
CA ALA A 30 -27.28 -6.79 32.62
C ALA A 30 -28.65 -7.17 33.24
N ALA A 31 -28.69 -8.27 33.99
CA ALA A 31 -29.83 -8.61 34.83
C ALA A 31 -29.92 -7.66 36.05
N PRO A 32 -31.12 -7.39 36.60
CA PRO A 32 -31.27 -6.65 37.85
C PRO A 32 -30.59 -7.41 38.99
N CYS A 33 -29.46 -6.93 39.48
CA CYS A 33 -28.73 -7.54 40.59
C CYS A 33 -29.10 -6.89 41.94
N GLY A 34 -29.24 -7.72 42.97
CA GLY A 34 -29.30 -7.27 44.36
C GLY A 34 -27.91 -7.04 44.94
N PHE A 35 -27.81 -6.35 46.08
CA PHE A 35 -26.53 -6.05 46.74
C PHE A 35 -25.74 -7.29 47.19
N ASP A 36 -26.39 -8.44 47.37
CA ASP A 36 -25.76 -9.69 47.82
C ASP A 36 -25.46 -10.65 46.65
N THR A 37 -24.28 -10.47 46.06
CA THR A 37 -23.54 -11.41 45.19
C THR A 37 -24.13 -11.80 43.82
N ASN A 38 -23.44 -11.28 42.80
CA ASN A 38 -23.59 -11.49 41.36
C ASN A 38 -23.11 -12.87 40.89
N LYS A 39 -23.88 -13.94 41.10
CA LYS A 39 -23.60 -15.22 40.41
C LYS A 39 -24.08 -15.25 38.96
N GLU A 40 -25.06 -14.41 38.60
CA GLU A 40 -25.62 -14.33 37.24
C GLU A 40 -24.79 -13.48 36.26
N MET A 41 -23.81 -12.68 36.74
CA MET A 41 -22.88 -11.93 35.87
C MET A 41 -21.75 -12.79 35.28
N GLN A 42 -21.61 -14.06 35.66
CA GLN A 42 -20.44 -14.87 35.29
C GLN A 42 -20.50 -15.48 33.88
N ASP A 43 -21.68 -15.52 33.24
CA ASP A 43 -21.88 -16.16 31.94
C ASP A 43 -22.11 -15.15 30.81
N GLU A 44 -21.32 -14.06 30.73
CA GLU A 44 -21.34 -13.17 29.57
C GLU A 44 -20.26 -13.57 28.55
N PRO A 45 -20.60 -14.30 27.47
CA PRO A 45 -19.63 -14.92 26.56
C PRO A 45 -18.90 -13.91 25.67
N TYR A 46 -19.40 -12.68 25.55
CA TYR A 46 -18.85 -11.66 24.66
C TYR A 46 -17.80 -10.76 25.34
N CYS A 47 -17.65 -10.81 26.66
CA CYS A 47 -16.66 -10.02 27.40
C CYS A 47 -15.24 -10.29 26.91
N ASP A 48 -14.85 -11.57 26.84
CA ASP A 48 -13.50 -11.96 26.42
C ASP A 48 -13.24 -11.64 24.94
N LEU A 49 -14.29 -11.73 24.10
CA LEU A 49 -14.21 -11.36 22.69
C LEU A 49 -13.93 -9.86 22.53
N TYR A 50 -14.73 -9.00 23.16
CA TYR A 50 -14.54 -7.55 23.06
C TYR A 50 -13.24 -7.11 23.71
N ALA A 51 -12.83 -7.71 24.83
CA ALA A 51 -11.53 -7.44 25.44
C ALA A 51 -10.38 -7.77 24.47
N SER A 52 -10.46 -8.91 23.77
CA SER A 52 -9.46 -9.31 22.77
C SER A 52 -9.43 -8.37 21.57
N LEU A 53 -10.60 -7.97 21.05
CA LEU A 53 -10.72 -7.02 19.94
C LEU A 53 -10.15 -5.65 20.31
N ILE A 54 -10.53 -5.11 21.47
CA ILE A 54 -10.03 -3.84 22.00
C ILE A 54 -8.51 -3.87 22.16
N ALA A 55 -7.97 -4.93 22.77
CA ALA A 55 -6.53 -5.05 23.00
C ALA A 55 -5.75 -5.14 21.68
N ARG A 56 -6.28 -5.88 20.70
CA ARG A 56 -5.65 -6.03 19.39
C ARG A 56 -5.66 -4.73 18.61
N THR A 57 -6.82 -4.07 18.49
CA THR A 57 -6.94 -2.82 17.73
C THR A 57 -6.12 -1.71 18.38
N ALA A 58 -6.03 -1.67 19.71
CA ALA A 58 -5.12 -0.75 20.42
C ALA A 58 -3.64 -1.00 20.08
N LYS A 59 -3.23 -2.28 19.97
CA LYS A 59 -1.87 -2.62 19.55
C LYS A 59 -1.58 -2.25 18.11
N ASP A 60 -2.56 -2.45 17.22
CA ASP A 60 -2.45 -2.04 15.82
C ASP A 60 -2.30 -0.51 15.70
N ILE A 61 -3.06 0.26 16.49
CA ILE A 61 -2.92 1.73 16.59
C ILE A 61 -1.49 2.13 17.00
N GLU A 62 -0.91 1.49 18.03
CA GLU A 62 0.47 1.75 18.44
C GLU A 62 1.46 1.50 17.30
N LEU A 63 1.34 0.35 16.62
CA LEU A 63 2.22 0.00 15.50
C LEU A 63 2.08 0.99 14.33
N PHE A 64 0.87 1.47 14.06
CA PHE A 64 0.66 2.48 13.04
C PHE A 64 1.32 3.80 13.40
N ILE A 65 1.19 4.26 14.65
CA ILE A 65 1.86 5.48 15.13
C ILE A 65 3.38 5.35 14.99
N ASP A 66 3.97 4.24 15.41
CA ASP A 66 5.41 3.98 15.29
C ASP A 66 5.88 3.90 13.83
N SER A 67 4.98 3.53 12.91
CA SER A 67 5.28 3.46 11.47
C SER A 67 5.14 4.79 10.74
N ILE A 68 4.62 5.84 11.37
CA ILE A 68 4.52 7.16 10.77
C ILE A 68 5.93 7.75 10.69
N PRO A 69 6.42 8.11 9.48
CA PRO A 69 7.69 8.80 9.36
C PRO A 69 7.62 10.13 10.12
N VAL A 70 8.55 10.37 11.06
CA VAL A 70 8.58 11.60 11.86
C VAL A 70 8.87 12.79 10.93
N GLU A 71 7.86 13.63 10.70
CA GLU A 71 7.91 14.75 9.74
C GLU A 71 8.57 16.02 10.30
N GLU A 72 8.95 16.07 11.59
CA GLU A 72 9.27 17.33 12.29
C GLU A 72 10.47 18.14 11.74
N ASN A 73 11.28 17.61 10.81
CA ASN A 73 12.40 18.36 10.20
C ASN A 73 12.48 18.27 8.66
N MET A 74 11.47 17.76 7.97
CA MET A 74 11.62 17.29 6.58
C MET A 74 11.07 18.23 5.50
N ALA A 75 10.48 19.38 5.84
CA ALA A 75 9.85 20.24 4.82
C ALA A 75 10.85 20.84 3.81
N ASP A 76 12.09 21.13 4.22
CA ASP A 76 13.14 21.65 3.33
C ASP A 76 14.11 20.55 2.85
N LEU A 77 14.42 19.55 3.68
CA LEU A 77 15.18 18.36 3.26
C LEU A 77 14.44 17.57 2.16
N ASN A 78 13.13 17.39 2.28
CA ASN A 78 12.34 16.70 1.25
C ASN A 78 12.30 17.49 -0.06
N LYS A 79 12.38 18.82 -0.05
CA LYS A 79 12.40 19.61 -1.31
C LYS A 79 13.70 19.41 -2.05
N GLU A 80 14.83 19.45 -1.34
CA GLU A 80 16.15 19.26 -1.94
C GLU A 80 16.35 17.81 -2.40
N GLU A 81 15.98 16.83 -1.57
CA GLU A 81 15.99 15.42 -1.96
C GLU A 81 15.06 15.14 -3.15
N LEU A 82 13.86 15.73 -3.18
CA LEU A 82 12.93 15.60 -4.29
C LEU A 82 13.47 16.26 -5.57
N ALA A 83 14.15 17.40 -5.45
CA ALA A 83 14.83 18.04 -6.57
C ALA A 83 15.94 17.15 -7.14
N ASN A 84 16.79 16.60 -6.27
CA ASN A 84 17.86 15.67 -6.65
C ASN A 84 17.32 14.39 -7.31
N VAL A 85 16.24 13.82 -6.76
CA VAL A 85 15.59 12.64 -7.34
C VAL A 85 14.97 12.96 -8.70
N ASN A 86 14.35 14.13 -8.86
CA ASN A 86 13.81 14.55 -10.15
C ASN A 86 14.90 14.80 -11.19
N GLU A 87 16.01 15.41 -10.81
CA GLU A 87 17.15 15.63 -11.70
C GLU A 87 17.76 14.29 -12.14
N LYS A 88 18.01 13.39 -11.20
CA LYS A 88 18.52 12.05 -11.50
C LYS A 88 17.55 11.24 -12.36
N ARG A 89 16.24 11.38 -12.13
CA ARG A 89 15.21 10.78 -12.98
C ARG A 89 15.29 11.32 -14.40
N LYS A 90 15.50 12.62 -14.57
CA LYS A 90 15.62 13.26 -15.89
C LYS A 90 16.84 12.75 -16.65
N GLU A 91 17.98 12.63 -15.98
CA GLU A 91 19.20 12.02 -16.56
C GLU A 91 18.95 10.58 -17.01
N LEU A 92 18.39 9.74 -16.13
CA LEU A 92 18.08 8.34 -16.46
C LEU A 92 17.06 8.21 -17.60
N CYS A 93 16.11 9.14 -17.72
CA CYS A 93 15.19 9.18 -18.85
C CYS A 93 15.90 9.53 -20.16
N ALA A 94 16.86 10.47 -20.14
CA ALA A 94 17.63 10.81 -21.32
C ALA A 94 18.52 9.63 -21.78
N ASP A 95 19.19 8.97 -20.84
CA ASP A 95 19.97 7.76 -21.12
C ASP A 95 19.10 6.65 -21.72
N LEU A 96 17.87 6.50 -21.22
CA LEU A 96 16.91 5.53 -21.73
C LEU A 96 16.43 5.90 -23.15
N GLU A 97 16.17 7.18 -23.42
CA GLU A 97 15.78 7.66 -24.76
C GLU A 97 16.89 7.38 -25.78
N GLU A 98 18.15 7.69 -25.45
CA GLU A 98 19.30 7.39 -26.31
C GLU A 98 19.43 5.90 -26.59
N ALA A 99 19.30 5.05 -25.56
CA ALA A 99 19.35 3.60 -25.73
C ALA A 99 18.20 3.04 -26.60
N VAL A 100 17.02 3.68 -26.55
CA VAL A 100 15.88 3.31 -27.40
C VAL A 100 16.15 3.72 -28.85
N ASP A 101 16.63 4.94 -29.09
CA ASP A 101 16.95 5.44 -30.44
C ASP A 101 18.00 4.55 -31.13
N ASP A 102 19.08 4.21 -30.42
CA ASP A 102 20.11 3.27 -30.90
C ASP A 102 19.51 1.90 -31.24
N GLY A 103 18.60 1.42 -30.39
CA GLY A 103 17.88 0.17 -30.61
C GLY A 103 17.00 0.23 -31.86
N GLU A 104 16.28 1.33 -32.09
CA GLU A 104 15.45 1.53 -33.27
C GLU A 104 16.28 1.61 -34.55
N GLU A 105 17.43 2.29 -34.53
CA GLU A 105 18.34 2.34 -35.69
C GLU A 105 18.82 0.92 -36.06
N LEU A 106 19.24 0.14 -35.06
CA LEU A 106 19.72 -1.22 -35.28
C LEU A 106 18.62 -2.10 -35.88
N VAL A 107 17.39 -2.00 -35.37
CA VAL A 107 16.23 -2.73 -35.90
C VAL A 107 15.92 -2.31 -37.33
N SER A 108 16.00 -1.02 -37.64
CA SER A 108 15.80 -0.49 -39.00
C SER A 108 16.81 -1.08 -39.98
N ARG A 109 18.10 -1.07 -39.62
CA ARG A 109 19.17 -1.65 -40.43
C ARG A 109 18.99 -3.16 -40.64
N LEU A 110 18.52 -3.87 -39.62
CA LEU A 110 18.25 -5.30 -39.69
C LEU A 110 17.08 -5.58 -40.66
N ARG A 111 16.01 -4.78 -40.60
CA ARG A 111 14.90 -4.83 -41.56
C ARG A 111 15.36 -4.60 -43.00
N ASP A 112 16.20 -3.61 -43.24
CA ASP A 112 16.73 -3.33 -44.59
C ASP A 112 17.55 -4.50 -45.15
N LYS A 113 18.38 -5.13 -44.31
CA LYS A 113 19.16 -6.30 -44.71
C LYS A 113 18.27 -7.52 -44.97
N LEU A 114 17.23 -7.72 -44.16
CA LEU A 114 16.24 -8.76 -44.41
C LEU A 114 15.48 -8.53 -45.73
N ASP A 115 15.10 -7.29 -46.05
CA ASP A 115 14.45 -6.94 -47.32
C ASP A 115 15.37 -7.21 -48.52
N GLN A 116 16.66 -6.86 -48.41
CA GLN A 116 17.66 -7.16 -49.43
C GLN A 116 17.79 -8.68 -49.67
N ILE A 117 17.86 -9.47 -48.60
CA ILE A 117 17.90 -10.94 -48.69
C ILE A 117 16.64 -11.47 -49.36
N ALA A 118 15.46 -11.00 -48.95
CA ALA A 118 14.19 -11.41 -49.52
C ALA A 118 14.12 -11.10 -51.02
N ARG A 119 14.55 -9.90 -51.46
CA ARG A 119 14.61 -9.51 -52.87
C ARG A 119 15.55 -10.40 -53.68
N VAL A 120 16.76 -10.65 -53.17
CA VAL A 120 17.72 -11.55 -53.83
C VAL A 120 17.13 -12.95 -53.97
N GLN A 121 16.48 -13.48 -52.92
CA GLN A 121 15.83 -14.79 -52.98
C GLN A 121 14.68 -14.84 -54.00
N ILE A 122 13.88 -13.78 -54.14
CA ILE A 122 12.82 -13.70 -55.16
C ILE A 122 13.43 -13.67 -56.57
N ASN A 123 14.44 -12.83 -56.79
CA ASN A 123 15.07 -12.65 -58.11
C ASN A 123 15.93 -13.85 -58.53
N SER A 124 16.43 -14.65 -57.58
CA SER A 124 17.23 -15.85 -57.87
C SER A 124 16.39 -17.10 -58.11
N ARG A 125 15.05 -17.02 -58.00
CA ARG A 125 14.18 -18.16 -58.30
C ARG A 125 14.19 -18.40 -59.81
N PRO A 126 14.47 -19.64 -60.27
CA PRO A 126 14.38 -19.96 -61.68
C PRO A 126 12.93 -19.75 -62.15
N SER A 127 12.73 -18.98 -63.23
CA SER A 127 11.43 -18.92 -63.89
C SER A 127 11.14 -20.31 -64.45
N LYS A 128 9.96 -20.85 -64.11
CA LYS A 128 9.40 -21.96 -64.87
C LYS A 128 8.94 -21.47 -66.24
#